data_AF-A0A6A5QBJ3-F1
#
_entry.id   AF-A0A6A5QBJ3-F1
#
_cell.length_a   1.000
_cell.length_b   1.000
_cell.length_c   1.000
_cell.angle_alpha   90.00
_cell.angle_beta   90.00
_cell.angle_gamma   90.00
#
_symmetry.space_group_name_H-M   'P 1'
#
loop_
_entity.id
_entity.type
_entity.pdbx_description
1 polymer ?
#
loop_
_entity_poly.entity_id
_entity_poly.type
_entity_poly.pdbx_seq_one_letter_code
_entity_poly.pdbx_strand_id
1 'polypeptide(L)'
;MPSFTKATIPAPRYTRQSNPSEFLIYTDGACSKNGDQDARGGCAFFFRPETSLSMIPAKTSSGHSTRSMNLHELGASNFRLESRGPTEEAGDQTSNRAELRAVIAALEFRLWNNEGCQRLVIATDSSYVVDGSTEWIKKWQQNGWQTSTHKPVKNQDLWKELIKELKR
;
A
#
# COMPACT_ATOMS: atom_id res chain seq x y z
N MET A 1 35.97 15.71 0.41
CA MET A 1 34.50 15.59 0.57
C MET A 1 34.12 14.16 0.23
N PRO A 2 33.66 13.33 1.18
CA PRO A 2 33.28 11.97 0.85
C PRO A 2 31.97 12.00 0.06
N SER A 3 32.03 11.48 -1.16
CA SER A 3 30.88 11.23 -2.03
C SER A 3 29.94 10.25 -1.32
N PHE A 4 28.71 10.68 -1.03
CA PHE A 4 27.65 9.78 -0.62
C PHE A 4 27.36 8.81 -1.77
N THR A 5 27.91 7.61 -1.71
CA THR A 5 27.48 6.49 -2.54
C THR A 5 26.00 6.24 -2.24
N LYS A 6 25.15 6.69 -3.17
CA LYS A 6 23.72 6.41 -3.22
C LYS A 6 23.54 4.90 -3.04
N ALA A 7 23.06 4.47 -1.88
CA ALA A 7 22.84 3.07 -1.57
C ALA A 7 21.76 2.53 -2.51
N THR A 8 22.19 2.06 -3.68
CA THR A 8 21.31 1.51 -4.72
C THR A 8 21.71 0.06 -4.85
N ILE A 9 21.24 -0.77 -3.94
CA ILE A 9 20.95 -2.14 -4.36
C ILE A 9 19.65 -1.97 -5.17
N PRO A 10 19.63 -2.18 -6.50
CA PRO A 10 18.37 -2.25 -7.22
C PRO A 10 17.69 -3.52 -6.72
N ALA A 11 16.93 -3.40 -5.64
CA ALA A 11 16.02 -4.46 -5.25
C ALA A 11 15.11 -4.71 -6.47
N PRO A 12 14.94 -5.99 -6.89
CA PRO A 12 13.98 -6.34 -7.93
C PRO A 12 12.65 -5.65 -7.63
N ARG A 13 12.01 -5.08 -8.64
CA ARG A 13 10.73 -4.38 -8.52
C ARG A 13 10.02 -4.37 -9.86
N TYR A 14 8.71 -4.21 -9.85
CA TYR A 14 7.98 -3.99 -11.10
C TYR A 14 8.32 -2.58 -11.61
N THR A 15 9.14 -2.50 -12.65
CA THR A 15 9.53 -1.25 -13.30
C THR A 15 8.96 -1.19 -14.71
N ARG A 16 8.57 -0.01 -15.15
CA ARG A 16 8.16 0.19 -16.54
C ARG A 16 9.40 0.09 -17.45
N GLN A 17 9.35 -0.80 -18.45
CA GLN A 17 10.48 -1.04 -19.35
C GLN A 17 10.99 0.25 -20.04
N SER A 18 10.08 1.14 -20.44
CA SER A 18 10.42 2.40 -21.11
C SER A 18 10.64 3.58 -20.15
N ASN A 19 10.44 3.39 -18.84
CA ASN A 19 10.74 4.40 -17.83
C ASN A 19 11.19 3.72 -16.52
N PRO A 20 12.50 3.47 -16.34
CA PRO A 20 13.02 2.79 -15.15
C PRO A 20 12.83 3.55 -13.83
N SER A 21 12.41 4.82 -13.87
CA SER A 21 12.02 5.59 -12.68
C SER A 21 10.52 5.51 -12.36
N GLU A 22 9.76 4.72 -13.11
CA GLU A 22 8.35 4.46 -12.86
C GLU A 22 8.15 3.04 -12.33
N PHE A 23 7.58 2.96 -11.13
CA PHE A 23 7.37 1.70 -10.41
C PHE A 23 5.88 1.35 -10.36
N LEU A 24 5.59 0.05 -10.36
CA LEU A 24 4.24 -0.49 -10.25
C LEU A 24 4.09 -1.23 -8.92
N ILE A 25 3.01 -0.96 -8.21
CA ILE A 25 2.58 -1.71 -7.03
C ILE A 25 1.15 -2.19 -7.25
N TYR A 26 0.92 -3.48 -6.99
CA TYR A 26 -0.43 -4.03 -6.92
C TYR A 26 -0.93 -3.96 -5.47
N THR A 27 -2.18 -3.60 -5.27
CA THR A 27 -2.82 -3.50 -3.96
C THR A 27 -4.17 -4.18 -3.99
N ASP A 28 -4.54 -4.84 -2.89
CA ASP A 28 -5.81 -5.55 -2.73
C ASP A 28 -6.27 -5.48 -1.26
N GLY A 29 -7.59 -5.49 -1.06
CA GLY A 29 -8.24 -5.38 0.23
C GLY A 29 -9.50 -6.22 0.35
N ALA A 30 -9.42 -7.32 1.10
CA ALA A 30 -10.54 -8.23 1.29
C ALA A 30 -11.21 -8.02 2.66
N CYS A 31 -12.51 -8.26 2.74
CA CYS A 31 -13.22 -8.36 4.01
C CYS A 31 -14.19 -9.54 4.05
N SER A 32 -13.93 -10.48 4.95
CA SER A 32 -14.87 -11.56 5.23
C SER A 32 -16.06 -11.03 6.03
N LYS A 33 -17.28 -11.52 5.72
CA LYS A 33 -18.53 -11.05 6.32
C LYS A 33 -18.73 -9.52 6.22
N ASN A 34 -18.36 -8.93 5.09
CA ASN A 34 -18.45 -7.48 4.87
C ASN A 34 -19.86 -6.94 5.18
N GLY A 35 -19.95 -5.95 6.07
CA GLY A 35 -21.21 -5.36 6.53
C GLY A 35 -21.83 -6.01 7.78
N ASP A 36 -21.19 -7.03 8.34
CA ASP A 36 -21.61 -7.71 9.57
C ASP A 36 -20.77 -7.28 10.79
N GLN A 37 -21.26 -7.52 12.00
CA GLN A 37 -20.52 -7.30 13.26
C GLN A 37 -19.27 -8.18 13.39
N ASP A 38 -19.27 -9.35 12.75
CA ASP A 38 -18.15 -10.30 12.76
C ASP A 38 -17.15 -10.06 11.62
N ALA A 39 -17.27 -8.94 10.90
CA ALA A 39 -16.45 -8.63 9.75
C ALA A 39 -14.95 -8.60 10.08
N ARG A 40 -14.13 -9.13 9.18
CA ARG A 40 -12.65 -9.14 9.31
C ARG A 40 -12.01 -8.77 8.00
N GLY A 41 -11.34 -7.62 7.98
CA GLY A 41 -10.61 -7.11 6.83
C GLY A 41 -9.13 -7.53 6.82
N GLY A 42 -8.57 -7.65 5.64
CA GLY A 42 -7.15 -7.86 5.38
C GLY A 42 -6.70 -6.99 4.21
N CYS A 43 -5.47 -6.50 4.29
CA CYS A 43 -4.86 -5.62 3.30
C CYS A 43 -3.59 -6.27 2.77
N ALA A 44 -3.30 -6.11 1.48
CA ALA A 44 -2.06 -6.59 0.88
C ALA A 44 -1.55 -5.66 -0.22
N PHE A 45 -0.23 -5.65 -0.41
CA PHE A 45 0.37 -5.06 -1.60
C PHE A 45 1.60 -5.84 -2.06
N PHE A 46 1.88 -5.76 -3.36
CA PHE A 46 2.99 -6.44 -4.04
C PHE A 46 3.79 -5.43 -4.85
N PHE A 47 5.06 -5.26 -4.51
CA PHE A 47 5.93 -4.24 -5.09
C PHE A 47 7.08 -4.82 -5.93
N ARG A 48 7.25 -6.15 -5.90
CA ARG A 48 8.21 -6.85 -6.74
C ARG A 48 7.81 -8.31 -6.97
N PRO A 49 8.36 -8.97 -8.01
CA PRO A 49 8.22 -10.40 -8.18
C PRO A 49 8.80 -11.16 -6.98
N GLU A 50 8.17 -12.27 -6.63
CA GLU A 50 8.77 -13.24 -5.73
C GLU A 50 10.07 -13.73 -6.36
N THR A 51 11.20 -13.39 -5.74
CA THR A 51 12.47 -14.01 -6.11
C THR A 51 12.45 -15.43 -5.58
N SER A 52 12.49 -16.42 -6.48
CA SER A 52 12.76 -17.80 -6.08
C SER A 52 14.02 -17.81 -5.21
N LEU A 53 13.92 -18.37 -4.00
CA LEU A 53 15.00 -18.40 -3.00
C LEU A 53 16.33 -18.96 -3.56
N SER A 54 16.29 -19.67 -4.68
CA SER A 54 17.45 -20.17 -5.45
C SER A 54 18.35 -19.07 -6.01
N MET A 55 17.88 -17.82 -6.14
CA MET A 55 18.68 -16.68 -6.63
C MET A 55 19.35 -15.86 -5.51
N ILE A 56 19.08 -16.17 -4.24
CA ILE A 56 19.75 -15.54 -3.10
C ILE A 56 21.00 -16.37 -2.76
N PRO A 57 22.23 -15.81 -2.81
CA PRO A 57 23.42 -16.56 -2.44
C PRO A 57 23.28 -17.08 -1.01
N ALA A 58 23.32 -18.41 -0.84
CA ALA A 58 23.23 -19.07 0.44
C ALA A 58 24.41 -18.63 1.33
N LYS A 59 24.19 -17.69 2.25
CA LYS A 59 25.15 -17.43 3.32
C LYS A 59 24.95 -18.47 4.43
N THR A 60 25.83 -19.47 4.36
CA THR A 60 26.44 -20.29 5.42
C THR A 60 25.54 -21.02 6.41
N SER A 61 25.68 -22.35 6.34
CA SER A 61 25.45 -23.39 7.34
C SER A 61 25.46 -22.96 8.81
N SER A 62 24.29 -22.97 9.44
CA SER A 62 24.11 -23.57 10.78
C SER A 62 22.63 -23.61 11.15
N GLY A 63 22.08 -24.83 11.25
CA GLY A 63 21.01 -25.19 12.19
C GLY A 63 19.61 -24.59 11.98
N HIS A 64 18.66 -25.46 11.65
CA HIS A 64 17.22 -25.38 11.95
C HIS A 64 16.59 -24.00 12.18
N SER A 65 15.90 -23.50 11.17
CA SER A 65 14.72 -22.65 11.39
C SER A 65 13.77 -22.85 10.21
N THR A 66 12.52 -23.22 10.48
CA THR A 66 11.38 -22.97 9.60
C THR A 66 11.36 -21.46 9.37
N ARG A 67 12.06 -21.01 8.33
CA ARG A 67 12.21 -19.61 7.96
C ARG A 67 10.82 -19.10 7.66
N SER A 68 10.20 -18.47 8.66
CA SER A 68 9.13 -17.50 8.47
C SER A 68 9.68 -16.52 7.43
N MET A 69 9.35 -16.77 6.16
CA MET A 69 9.90 -15.99 5.06
C MET A 69 9.47 -14.56 5.34
N ASN A 70 10.44 -13.68 5.58
CA ASN A 70 10.16 -12.28 5.77
C ASN A 70 9.41 -11.82 4.52
N LEU A 71 8.20 -11.29 4.64
CA LEU A 71 7.37 -10.82 3.52
C LEU A 71 8.15 -9.89 2.57
N HIS A 72 9.15 -9.20 3.11
CA HIS A 72 10.13 -8.41 2.34
C HIS A 72 10.90 -9.23 1.29
N GLU A 73 11.26 -10.49 1.59
CA GLU A 73 11.88 -11.46 0.68
C GLU A 73 10.92 -11.93 -0.43
N LEU A 74 9.62 -11.97 -0.13
CA LEU A 74 8.54 -12.37 -1.05
C LEU A 74 8.07 -11.24 -1.97
N GLY A 75 8.47 -9.99 -1.68
CA GLY A 75 8.06 -8.84 -2.49
C GLY A 75 6.63 -8.37 -2.25
N ALA A 76 6.07 -8.79 -1.12
CA ALA A 76 4.72 -8.46 -0.70
C ALA A 76 4.72 -7.95 0.74
N SER A 77 3.61 -7.37 1.16
CA SER A 77 3.24 -7.21 2.55
C SER A 77 1.76 -7.52 2.69
N ASN A 78 1.37 -8.14 3.79
CA ASN A 78 -0.02 -8.33 4.14
C ASN A 78 -0.20 -8.15 5.65
N PHE A 79 -1.36 -7.64 6.04
CA PHE A 79 -1.69 -7.38 7.42
C PHE A 79 -3.21 -7.34 7.60
N ARG A 80 -3.65 -7.52 8.83
CA ARG A 80 -5.07 -7.38 9.19
C ARG A 80 -5.45 -5.90 9.14
N LEU A 81 -6.64 -5.60 8.61
CA LEU A 81 -7.20 -4.24 8.70
C LEU A 81 -7.36 -3.86 10.18
N GLU A 82 -6.65 -2.85 10.60
CA GLU A 82 -6.57 -2.44 12.00
C GLU A 82 -7.92 -1.86 12.46
N SER A 83 -8.37 -2.18 13.68
CA SER A 83 -9.57 -1.56 14.27
C SER A 83 -9.39 -0.06 14.50
N ARG A 84 -8.14 0.36 14.72
CA ARG A 84 -7.70 1.76 14.75
C ARG A 84 -6.55 1.87 13.77
N GLY A 85 -6.79 2.56 12.66
CA GLY A 85 -5.86 2.64 11.54
C GLY A 85 -4.70 3.59 11.80
N PRO A 86 -3.96 4.02 10.76
CA PRO A 86 -2.84 4.95 10.88
C PRO A 86 -3.23 6.33 11.47
N THR A 87 -4.52 6.63 11.51
CA THR A 87 -5.08 7.86 12.09
C THR A 87 -5.46 7.73 13.56
N GLU A 88 -5.32 6.54 14.16
CA GLU A 88 -5.83 6.16 15.49
C GLU A 88 -7.37 6.27 15.66
N GLU A 89 -8.09 6.65 14.59
CA GLU A 89 -9.54 6.66 14.55
C GLU A 89 -10.08 5.23 14.39
N ALA A 90 -11.13 4.92 15.16
CA ALA A 90 -11.80 3.63 15.06
C ALA A 90 -12.49 3.50 13.69
N GLY A 91 -12.30 2.36 13.03
CA GLY A 91 -12.85 2.13 11.70
C GLY A 91 -13.49 0.76 11.54
N ASP A 92 -14.57 0.73 10.76
CA ASP A 92 -15.31 -0.50 10.48
C ASP A 92 -14.52 -1.46 9.60
N GLN A 93 -14.68 -2.75 9.84
CA GLN A 93 -14.10 -3.80 9.01
C GLN A 93 -14.94 -3.93 7.73
N THR A 94 -14.50 -3.29 6.65
CA THR A 94 -15.18 -3.33 5.35
C THR A 94 -14.20 -3.51 4.21
N SER A 95 -14.64 -4.04 3.07
CA SER A 95 -13.79 -4.20 1.88
C SER A 95 -13.24 -2.86 1.41
N ASN A 96 -14.09 -1.83 1.26
CA ASN A 96 -13.65 -0.51 0.81
C ASN A 96 -12.58 0.12 1.72
N ARG A 97 -12.67 -0.11 3.03
CA ARG A 97 -11.66 0.38 3.98
C ARG A 97 -10.36 -0.41 3.86
N ALA A 98 -10.43 -1.72 3.68
CA ALA A 98 -9.27 -2.57 3.44
C ALA A 98 -8.53 -2.18 2.15
N GLU A 99 -9.26 -1.96 1.05
CA GLU A 99 -8.70 -1.51 -0.23
C GLU A 99 -7.93 -0.18 -0.08
N LEU A 100 -8.57 0.80 0.54
CA LEU A 100 -7.96 2.11 0.76
C LEU A 100 -6.74 2.04 1.68
N ARG A 101 -6.81 1.22 2.74
CA ARG A 101 -5.69 1.00 3.66
C ARG A 101 -4.51 0.30 3.00
N ALA A 102 -4.75 -0.63 2.07
CA ALA A 102 -3.70 -1.30 1.30
C ALA A 102 -2.88 -0.31 0.46
N VAL A 103 -3.53 0.67 -0.18
CA VAL A 103 -2.84 1.74 -0.91
C VAL A 103 -2.00 2.61 0.01
N ILE A 104 -2.56 3.04 1.14
CA ILE A 104 -1.84 3.86 2.12
C ILE A 104 -0.60 3.11 2.62
N ALA A 105 -0.75 1.83 2.98
CA ALA A 105 0.39 1.01 3.42
C ALA A 105 1.46 0.86 2.34
N ALA A 106 1.08 0.71 1.07
CA ALA A 106 2.02 0.66 -0.04
C ALA A 106 2.84 1.95 -0.17
N LEU A 107 2.21 3.11 0.03
CA LEU A 107 2.88 4.42 0.03
C LEU A 107 3.80 4.59 1.24
N GLU A 108 3.33 4.20 2.43
CA GLU A 108 4.07 4.29 3.70
C GLU A 108 5.27 3.34 3.75
N PHE A 109 5.21 2.22 3.03
CA PHE A 109 6.16 1.12 3.15
C PHE A 109 7.61 1.53 2.94
N ARG A 110 7.87 2.47 2.01
CA ARG A 110 9.22 2.93 1.69
C ARG A 110 9.25 4.39 1.29
N LEU A 111 10.43 4.99 1.42
CA LEU A 111 10.79 6.23 0.77
C LEU A 111 11.08 5.97 -0.71
N TRP A 112 10.02 5.74 -1.51
CA TRP A 112 10.12 5.37 -2.93
C TRP A 112 10.98 6.35 -3.73
N ASN A 113 10.86 7.66 -3.44
CA ASN A 113 11.66 8.73 -4.03
C ASN A 113 13.17 8.56 -3.81
N ASN A 114 13.59 8.14 -2.61
CA ASN A 114 14.98 7.86 -2.28
C ASN A 114 15.53 6.65 -3.05
N GLU A 115 14.65 5.79 -3.55
CA GLU A 115 15.02 4.65 -4.41
C GLU A 115 14.99 4.97 -5.91
N GLY A 116 14.89 6.25 -6.28
CA GLY A 116 14.87 6.68 -7.68
C GLY A 116 13.49 6.58 -8.37
N CYS A 117 12.43 6.33 -7.60
CA CYS A 117 11.06 6.45 -8.09
C CYS A 117 10.72 7.93 -8.34
N GLN A 118 10.34 8.26 -9.56
CA GLN A 118 9.75 9.55 -9.90
C GLN A 118 8.23 9.44 -10.09
N ARG A 119 7.73 8.24 -10.38
CA ARG A 119 6.30 7.98 -10.56
C ARG A 119 5.95 6.61 -10.01
N LEU A 120 4.96 6.56 -9.13
CA LEU A 120 4.39 5.32 -8.64
C LEU A 120 3.03 5.10 -9.31
N VAL A 121 2.84 3.91 -9.87
CA VAL A 121 1.58 3.43 -10.40
C VAL A 121 1.01 2.43 -9.42
N ILE A 122 -0.18 2.71 -8.90
CA ILE A 122 -0.92 1.78 -8.05
C ILE A 122 -1.97 1.09 -8.92
N ALA A 123 -1.92 -0.24 -8.96
CA ALA A 123 -2.91 -1.07 -9.62
C ALA A 123 -3.79 -1.77 -8.57
N THR A 124 -5.10 -1.55 -8.67
CA THR A 124 -6.14 -2.15 -7.83
C THR A 124 -7.37 -2.38 -8.70
N ASP A 125 -8.18 -3.38 -8.36
CA ASP A 125 -9.49 -3.64 -8.96
C ASP A 125 -10.63 -2.85 -8.26
N SER A 126 -10.31 -2.12 -7.19
CA SER A 126 -11.28 -1.31 -6.44
C SER A 126 -11.62 -0.01 -7.17
N SER A 127 -12.78 0.03 -7.83
CA SER A 127 -13.32 1.28 -8.39
C SER A 127 -13.52 2.35 -7.32
N TYR A 128 -13.84 1.96 -6.08
CA TYR A 128 -13.93 2.89 -4.95
C TYR A 128 -12.63 3.67 -4.73
N VAL A 129 -11.48 3.00 -4.83
CA VAL A 129 -10.17 3.63 -4.70
C VAL A 129 -9.81 4.41 -5.95
N VAL A 130 -10.02 3.85 -7.14
CA VAL A 130 -9.70 4.48 -8.42
C VAL A 130 -10.48 5.78 -8.61
N ASP A 131 -11.81 5.72 -8.57
CA ASP A 131 -12.69 6.86 -8.79
C ASP A 131 -12.56 7.87 -7.63
N GLY A 132 -12.42 7.34 -6.40
CA GLY A 132 -12.21 8.16 -5.22
C GLY A 132 -10.96 9.02 -5.32
N SER A 133 -9.83 8.42 -5.72
CA SER A 133 -8.54 9.10 -5.82
C SER A 133 -8.46 10.05 -7.03
N THR A 134 -9.11 9.71 -8.15
CA THR A 134 -8.98 10.45 -9.40
C THR A 134 -10.03 11.55 -9.57
N GLU A 135 -11.24 11.34 -9.03
CA GLU A 135 -12.39 12.23 -9.24
C GLU A 135 -12.96 12.81 -7.94
N TRP A 136 -13.25 11.97 -6.95
CA TRP A 136 -14.12 12.37 -5.85
C TRP A 136 -13.40 13.21 -4.79
N ILE A 137 -12.13 12.88 -4.49
CA ILE A 137 -11.38 13.53 -3.41
C ILE A 137 -11.30 15.05 -3.57
N LYS A 138 -11.16 15.53 -4.81
CA LYS A 138 -11.13 16.96 -5.15
C LYS A 138 -12.45 17.63 -4.79
N LYS A 139 -13.59 16.99 -5.13
CA LYS A 139 -14.93 17.49 -4.82
C LYS A 139 -15.20 17.47 -3.32
N TRP A 140 -14.79 16.39 -2.64
CA TRP A 140 -14.94 16.26 -1.19
C TRP A 140 -14.13 17.31 -0.42
N GLN A 141 -12.90 17.61 -0.84
CA GLN A 141 -12.12 18.68 -0.23
C GLN A 141 -12.78 20.05 -0.38
N GLN A 142 -13.42 20.32 -1.53
CA GLN A 142 -14.11 21.59 -1.80
C GLN A 142 -15.43 21.75 -1.03
N ASN A 143 -16.14 20.65 -0.79
CA ASN A 143 -17.46 20.68 -0.16
C ASN A 143 -17.45 20.34 1.35
N GLY A 144 -16.27 20.40 1.98
CA GLY A 144 -16.15 20.14 3.42
C GLY A 144 -16.34 18.68 3.82
N TRP A 145 -15.99 17.74 2.93
CA TRP A 145 -16.07 16.29 3.12
C TRP A 145 -17.50 15.76 3.29
N GLN A 146 -18.40 16.25 2.44
CA GLN A 146 -19.80 15.80 2.41
C GLN A 146 -20.13 15.08 1.10
N THR A 147 -21.06 14.13 1.16
CA THR A 147 -21.67 13.53 -0.03
C THR A 147 -22.66 14.49 -0.67
N SER A 148 -23.15 14.17 -1.88
CA SER A 148 -24.27 14.89 -2.52
C SER A 148 -25.54 14.91 -1.68
N THR A 149 -25.65 14.00 -0.70
CA THR A 149 -26.76 13.89 0.25
C THR A 149 -26.46 14.56 1.60
N HIS A 150 -25.42 15.41 1.68
CA HIS A 150 -25.00 16.15 2.88
C HIS A 150 -24.61 15.25 4.07
N LYS A 151 -24.25 13.99 3.82
CA LYS A 151 -23.73 13.10 4.85
C LYS A 151 -22.20 13.17 4.86
N PRO A 152 -21.54 12.92 6.00
CA PRO A 152 -20.08 12.76 6.03
C PRO A 152 -19.64 11.67 5.05
N VAL A 153 -18.54 11.93 4.34
CA VAL A 153 -17.91 10.95 3.45
C VAL A 153 -17.42 9.75 4.27
N LYS A 154 -17.72 8.53 3.82
CA LYS A 154 -17.22 7.31 4.45
C LYS A 154 -15.70 7.20 4.30
N ASN A 155 -15.03 6.64 5.32
CA ASN A 155 -13.57 6.48 5.37
C ASN A 155 -12.80 7.81 5.20
N GLN A 156 -13.41 8.93 5.60
CA GLN A 156 -12.81 10.25 5.47
C GLN A 156 -11.43 10.34 6.13
N ASP A 157 -11.23 9.61 7.22
CA ASP A 157 -9.96 9.50 7.94
C ASP A 157 -8.84 8.96 7.04
N LEU A 158 -9.06 7.82 6.39
CA LEU A 158 -8.10 7.23 5.47
C LEU A 158 -7.93 8.04 4.19
N TRP A 159 -9.00 8.67 3.68
CA TRP A 159 -8.87 9.55 2.52
C TRP A 159 -7.98 10.76 2.81
N LYS A 160 -8.08 11.35 4.01
CA LYS A 160 -7.18 12.42 4.43
C LYS A 160 -5.73 11.93 4.55
N GLU A 161 -5.53 10.73 5.09
CA GLU A 161 -4.19 10.13 5.20
C GLU A 161 -3.59 9.84 3.82
N LEU A 162 -4.38 9.31 2.88
CA LEU A 162 -3.94 9.11 1.50
C LEU A 162 -3.48 10.43 0.87
N ILE A 163 -4.23 11.52 1.04
CA ILE A 163 -3.86 12.85 0.52
C ILE A 163 -2.53 13.33 1.11
N LYS A 164 -2.29 13.04 2.39
CA LYS A 164 -1.04 13.39 3.07
C LYS A 164 0.13 12.63 2.45
N GLU A 165 0.01 11.31 2.26
CA GLU A 165 1.07 10.50 1.65
C GLU A 165 1.30 10.86 0.16
N LEU A 166 0.26 11.25 -0.58
CA LEU A 166 0.39 11.71 -1.96
C LEU A 166 1.15 13.05 -2.10
N LYS A 167 1.30 13.82 -1.02
CA LYS A 167 2.00 15.12 -1.00
C LYS A 167 3.44 15.05 -0.47
N ARG A 168 3.87 13.89 -0.01
CA ARG A 168 5.18 13.64 0.59
C ARG A 168 6.28 13.55 -0.46
#